data_AF-A0A530QH65-F1
#
_entry.id   AF-A0A530QH65-F1
#
_cell.length_a   1.000
_cell.length_b   1.000
_cell.length_c   1.000
_cell.angle_alpha   90.00
_cell.angle_beta   90.00
_cell.angle_gamma   90.00
#
_symmetry.space_group_name_H-M   'P 1'
#
loop_
_entity.id
_entity.type
_entity.pdbx_description
1 polymer ?
#
loop_
_entity_poly.entity_id
_entity_poly.type
_entity_poly.pdbx_seq_one_letter_code
_entity_poly.pdbx_strand_id
1 'polypeptide(L)'
;VKERKDRVDDAMHATRAAVEEGILPGGGVALLRAAKALDNVAVDNPDQKTGVDIVRRAIEAPVRQIAENAGAEGSIIVGKLRETTDFGYGWNAQT
;
A
#
# COMPACT_ATOMS: atom_id res chain seq x y z
N VAL A 1 -11.69 -22.04 -20.87
CA VAL A 1 -11.89 -22.98 -19.73
C VAL A 1 -10.86 -22.77 -18.61
N LYS A 2 -9.57 -22.49 -18.90
CA LYS A 2 -8.54 -22.20 -17.88
C LYS A 2 -8.79 -20.91 -17.06
N GLU A 3 -9.15 -19.80 -17.70
CA GLU A 3 -9.34 -18.50 -17.00
C GLU A 3 -10.42 -18.50 -15.91
N ARG A 4 -11.46 -19.34 -16.01
CA ARG A 4 -12.43 -19.53 -14.91
C ARG A 4 -11.83 -20.29 -13.73
N LYS A 5 -10.99 -21.29 -14.01
CA LYS A 5 -10.31 -22.06 -12.97
C LYS A 5 -9.30 -21.18 -12.25
N ASP A 6 -8.47 -20.45 -12.99
CA ASP A 6 -7.44 -19.57 -12.42
C ASP A 6 -8.06 -18.51 -11.49
N ARG A 7 -9.19 -17.91 -11.88
CA ARG A 7 -9.94 -16.98 -11.01
C ARG A 7 -10.48 -17.61 -9.72
N VAL A 8 -10.95 -18.85 -9.80
CA VAL A 8 -11.46 -19.57 -8.62
C VAL A 8 -10.31 -19.92 -7.69
N ASP A 9 -9.18 -20.38 -8.24
CA ASP A 9 -7.99 -20.70 -7.47
C ASP A 9 -7.46 -19.44 -6.76
N ASP A 10 -7.33 -18.31 -7.46
CA ASP A 10 -6.92 -17.02 -6.86
C ASP A 10 -7.86 -16.55 -5.75
N ALA A 11 -9.19 -16.62 -5.97
CA ALA A 11 -10.17 -16.23 -4.97
C ALA A 11 -10.14 -17.14 -3.73
N MET A 12 -9.97 -18.45 -3.93
CA MET A 12 -9.85 -19.41 -2.83
C MET A 12 -8.60 -19.14 -1.99
N HIS A 13 -7.47 -18.86 -2.62
CA HIS A 13 -6.23 -18.55 -1.91
C HIS A 13 -6.33 -17.21 -1.15
N ALA A 14 -6.88 -16.16 -1.77
CA ALA A 14 -7.05 -14.86 -1.12
C ALA A 14 -7.99 -14.93 0.09
N THR A 15 -9.10 -15.66 -0.01
CA THR A 15 -10.06 -15.80 1.10
C THR A 15 -9.50 -16.64 2.25
N ARG A 16 -8.69 -17.67 1.97
CA ARG A 16 -7.96 -18.41 3.00
C ARG A 16 -7.03 -17.50 3.80
N ALA A 17 -6.19 -16.71 3.11
CA ALA A 17 -5.28 -15.78 3.77
C ALA A 17 -6.03 -14.71 4.60
N ALA A 18 -7.16 -14.21 4.07
CA ALA A 18 -8.00 -13.25 4.77
C ALA A 18 -8.60 -13.81 6.08
N VAL A 19 -8.87 -15.11 6.17
CA VAL A 19 -9.35 -15.77 7.39
C VAL A 19 -8.23 -15.91 8.43
N GLU A 20 -6.99 -16.11 7.98
CA GLU A 20 -5.84 -16.34 8.87
C GLU A 20 -5.27 -15.04 9.46
N GLU A 21 -5.11 -13.99 8.65
CA GLU A 21 -4.42 -12.74 9.05
C GLU A 21 -5.33 -11.51 9.07
N GLY A 22 -6.58 -11.67 8.65
CA GLY A 22 -7.54 -10.57 8.50
C GLY A 22 -7.41 -9.83 7.17
N ILE A 23 -8.03 -8.65 7.09
CA ILE A 23 -8.07 -7.81 5.88
C ILE A 23 -7.65 -6.38 6.19
N LEU A 24 -7.05 -5.72 5.20
CA LEU A 24 -6.64 -4.31 5.28
C LEU A 24 -7.14 -3.55 4.04
N PRO A 25 -7.20 -2.20 4.10
CA PRO A 25 -7.51 -1.38 2.95
C PRO A 25 -6.56 -1.62 1.78
N GLY A 26 -7.12 -1.85 0.59
CA GLY A 26 -6.37 -2.07 -0.65
C GLY A 26 -5.78 -0.79 -1.26
N GLY A 27 -5.47 -0.84 -2.56
CA GLY A 27 -5.02 0.35 -3.32
C GLY A 27 -3.65 0.92 -2.87
N GLY A 28 -2.84 0.13 -2.17
CA GLY A 28 -1.57 0.58 -1.59
C GLY A 28 -1.72 1.45 -0.33
N VAL A 29 -2.95 1.65 0.18
CA VAL A 29 -3.23 2.48 1.36
C VAL A 29 -2.65 1.86 2.62
N ALA A 30 -2.88 0.56 2.85
CA ALA A 30 -2.35 -0.11 4.04
C ALA A 30 -0.83 0.03 4.17
N LEU A 31 -0.11 -0.13 3.05
CA LEU A 31 1.35 0.03 3.00
C LEU A 31 1.74 1.49 3.29
N LEU A 32 1.09 2.46 2.66
CA LEU A 32 1.31 3.89 2.94
C LEU A 32 1.06 4.26 4.42
N ARG A 33 0.07 3.64 5.08
CA ARG A 33 -0.18 3.83 6.52
C ARG A 33 0.91 3.23 7.39
N ALA A 34 1.41 2.04 7.02
CA ALA A 34 2.52 1.39 7.71
C ALA A 34 3.81 2.22 7.69
N ALA A 35 3.97 3.13 6.72
CA ALA A 35 5.11 4.06 6.67
C ALA A 35 5.30 4.87 7.97
N LYS A 36 4.22 5.16 8.71
CA LYS A 36 4.30 5.88 10.01
C LYS A 36 5.07 5.10 11.07
N ALA A 37 5.10 3.76 11.00
CA ALA A 37 5.86 2.95 11.94
C ALA A 37 7.37 3.20 11.83
N LEU A 38 7.85 3.62 10.65
CA LEU A 38 9.26 3.94 10.41
C LEU A 38 9.73 5.19 11.17
N ASP A 39 8.82 6.04 11.65
CA ASP A 39 9.15 7.24 12.43
C ASP A 39 9.74 6.89 13.80
N ASN A 40 9.44 5.69 14.31
CA ASN A 40 9.88 5.19 15.60
C ASN A 40 11.10 4.26 15.51
N VAL A 41 11.67 4.06 14.32
CA VAL A 41 12.85 3.21 14.14
C VAL A 41 14.08 3.96 14.60
N ALA A 42 14.67 3.49 15.71
CA ALA A 42 15.95 3.99 16.20
C ALA A 42 17.08 3.56 15.25
N VAL A 43 18.01 4.48 15.01
CA VAL A 43 19.17 4.28 14.13
C VAL A 43 20.43 4.75 14.85
N ASP A 44 21.51 3.98 14.71
CA ASP A 44 22.79 4.25 15.37
C ASP A 44 23.68 5.20 14.56
N ASN A 45 23.46 5.28 13.24
CA ASN A 45 24.29 6.06 12.33
C ASN A 45 23.52 6.59 11.10
N PRO A 46 24.11 7.54 10.35
CA PRO A 46 23.48 8.13 9.16
C PRO A 46 23.18 7.14 8.02
N ASP A 47 23.97 6.07 7.89
CA ASP A 47 23.77 5.07 6.83
C ASP A 47 22.52 4.24 7.09
N GLN A 48 22.28 3.85 8.35
CA GLN A 48 21.04 3.20 8.77
C GLN A 48 19.83 4.10 8.54
N LYS A 49 19.94 5.41 8.85
CA LYS A 49 18.88 6.38 8.55
C LYS A 49 18.55 6.42 7.06
N THR A 50 19.57 6.44 6.22
CA THR A 50 19.42 6.38 4.76
C THR A 50 18.69 5.11 4.33
N GLY A 51 18.99 3.96 4.95
CA GLY A 51 18.26 2.71 4.74
C GLY A 51 16.77 2.81 5.07
N VAL A 52 16.42 3.38 6.23
CA VAL A 52 15.02 3.62 6.63
C VAL A 52 14.31 4.53 5.61
N ASP A 53 14.96 5.59 5.14
CA ASP A 53 14.40 6.52 4.17
C ASP A 53 14.21 5.89 2.77
N ILE A 54 15.05 4.92 2.38
CA ILE A 54 14.86 4.13 1.17
C ILE A 54 13.58 3.29 1.27
N VAL A 55 13.41 2.57 2.38
CA VAL A 55 12.21 1.75 2.63
C VAL A 55 10.96 2.62 2.66
N ARG A 56 11.01 3.77 3.34
CA ARG A 56 9.92 4.74 3.40
C ARG A 56 9.45 5.16 2.01
N ARG A 57 10.39 5.43 1.10
CA ARG A 57 10.08 5.81 -0.28
C ARG A 57 9.51 4.64 -1.09
N ALA A 58 10.06 3.44 -0.92
CA ALA A 58 9.62 2.24 -1.64
C ALA A 58 8.17 1.86 -1.31
N ILE A 59 7.78 2.01 -0.04
CA ILE A 59 6.42 1.75 0.46
C ILE A 59 5.36 2.63 -0.21
N GLU A 60 5.72 3.83 -0.66
CA GLU A 60 4.81 4.72 -1.39
C GLU A 60 4.64 4.37 -2.87
N ALA A 61 5.55 3.57 -3.44
CA ALA A 61 5.55 3.31 -4.88
C ALA A 61 4.28 2.62 -5.40
N PRO A 62 3.67 1.64 -4.70
CA PRO A 62 2.48 0.96 -5.22
C PRO A 62 1.26 1.87 -5.40
N VAL A 63 0.98 2.75 -4.44
CA VAL A 63 -0.15 3.69 -4.54
C VAL A 63 0.08 4.74 -5.63
N ARG A 64 1.33 5.21 -5.81
CA ARG A 64 1.69 6.11 -6.92
C ARG A 64 1.52 5.44 -8.27
N GLN A 65 2.00 4.20 -8.41
CA GLN A 65 1.89 3.46 -9.66
C GLN A 65 0.43 3.21 -10.03
N ILE A 66 -0.43 2.87 -9.06
CA ILE A 66 -1.86 2.69 -9.28
C ILE A 66 -2.50 4.01 -9.76
N ALA A 67 -2.15 5.14 -9.14
CA ALA A 67 -2.64 6.46 -9.53
C ALA A 67 -2.20 6.85 -10.94
N GLU A 68 -0.92 6.66 -11.27
CA GLU A 68 -0.36 6.97 -12.58
C GLU A 68 -0.98 6.09 -13.69
N ASN A 69 -1.18 4.80 -13.42
CA ASN A 69 -1.86 3.89 -14.35
C ASN A 69 -3.31 4.30 -14.63
N ALA A 70 -3.94 5.01 -13.69
CA ALA A 70 -5.27 5.58 -13.82
C ALA A 70 -5.28 7.01 -14.40
N GLY A 71 -4.12 7.56 -14.78
CA GLY A 71 -3.99 8.91 -15.34
C GLY A 71 -4.06 10.04 -14.32
N ALA A 72 -4.03 9.73 -13.02
CA ALA A 72 -3.98 10.70 -11.94
C ALA A 72 -2.52 11.01 -11.54
N GLU A 73 -2.29 12.17 -10.94
CA GLU A 73 -0.99 12.53 -10.41
C GLU A 73 -0.75 11.84 -9.05
N GLY A 74 0.15 10.85 -9.03
CA GLY A 74 0.43 10.05 -7.82
C GLY A 74 0.84 10.86 -6.60
N SER A 75 1.58 11.96 -6.80
CA SER A 75 1.97 12.88 -5.71
C SER A 75 0.77 13.54 -5.03
N ILE A 76 -0.24 13.95 -5.80
CA ILE A 76 -1.47 14.55 -5.26
C ILE A 76 -2.27 13.51 -4.47
N ILE A 77 -2.42 12.29 -5.02
CA ILE A 77 -3.16 11.20 -4.35
C ILE A 77 -2.49 10.82 -3.03
N VAL A 78 -1.18 10.62 -3.02
CA VAL A 78 -0.43 10.33 -1.79
C VAL A 78 -0.54 11.46 -0.77
N GLY A 79 -0.46 12.72 -1.22
CA GLY A 79 -0.67 13.89 -0.35
C GLY A 79 -2.02 13.86 0.36
N LYS A 80 -3.11 13.72 -0.40
CA LYS A 80 -4.48 13.63 0.15
C LYS A 80 -4.66 12.45 1.11
N LEU A 81 -4.09 11.29 0.78
CA LEU A 81 -4.15 10.11 1.65
C LEU A 81 -3.39 10.30 2.96
N ARG A 82 -2.37 11.18 3.00
CA ARG A 82 -1.61 11.48 4.22
C ARG A 82 -2.31 12.46 5.15
N GLU A 83 -3.11 13.38 4.61
CA GLU A 83 -3.81 14.42 5.37
C GLU A 83 -4.87 13.86 6.32
N THR A 84 -5.53 12.77 5.92
CA THR A 84 -6.52 12.09 6.74
C THR A 84 -5.89 11.07 7.69
N THR A 85 -6.43 10.98 8.91
CA THR A 85 -6.04 9.99 9.92
C THR A 85 -6.89 8.72 9.90
N ASP A 86 -8.00 8.72 9.16
CA ASP A 86 -8.85 7.54 9.04
C ASP A 86 -8.09 6.42 8.29
N PHE A 87 -7.96 5.27 8.95
CA PHE A 87 -7.26 4.12 8.39
C PHE A 87 -7.97 3.58 7.14
N GLY A 88 -9.31 3.62 7.11
CA GLY A 88 -10.12 3.11 6.01
C GLY A 88 -10.24 4.07 4.83
N TYR A 89 -9.86 5.35 4.99
CA TYR A 89 -9.91 6.31 3.91
C TYR A 89 -8.85 6.00 2.85
N GLY A 90 -9.32 5.77 1.63
CA GLY A 90 -8.51 5.41 0.47
C GLY A 90 -8.89 6.19 -0.78
N TRP A 91 -8.33 5.77 -1.90
CA TRP A 91 -8.64 6.33 -3.21
C TRP A 91 -9.02 5.19 -4.18
N ASN A 92 -10.14 5.36 -4.89
CA ASN A 92 -10.58 4.42 -5.90
C ASN A 92 -10.07 4.86 -7.27
N ALA A 93 -9.19 4.06 -7.88
CA ALA A 93 -8.55 4.41 -9.13
C ALA A 93 -9.46 4.33 -10.37
N GLN A 94 -10.65 3.73 -10.24
CA GLN A 94 -11.56 3.52 -11.36
C GLN A 94 -12.54 4.69 -11.58
N THR A 95 -12.63 5.62 -10.62
CA THR A 95 -13.61 6.72 -10.58
C THR A 95 -12.92 8.05 -10.31
#